data_AF-A0AAN8D2I2-F1
#
_entry.id   AF-A0AAN8D2I2-F1
#
_cell.length_a   1.000
_cell.length_b   1.000
_cell.length_c   1.000
_cell.angle_alpha   90.00
_cell.angle_beta   90.00
_cell.angle_gamma   90.00
#
_symmetry.space_group_name_H-M   'P 1'
#
loop_
_entity.id
_entity.type
_entity.pdbx_description
1 polymer ?
#
loop_
_entity_poly.entity_id
_entity_poly.type
_entity_poly.pdbx_seq_one_letter_code
_entity_poly.pdbx_strand_id
1 'polypeptide(L)'
;MQSSAYGASLAGGAFDVVHFVKQPQTILRCLSWLFSIVVFATITAEGYINQTKDQDAKCIFNANESACSYGVGIGVLAFMACVIFLIVDAYFPQISNAKERKVIVLGDLVFSGVWAFLWFICFCVLANQWSKTPDSTEDVAGDAARAIVTFSFFSIITWGLLCFFALERYRQGVNEFEQEYRDPANDQSTPYPPSPYASSGPTGYQQSPFSNNQEQPGEYQPPAY
;
A
#
# COMPACT_ATOMS: atom_id res chain seq x y z
N MET A 1 12.18 -22.12 5.31
CA MET A 1 11.16 -21.07 5.48
C MET A 1 10.76 -20.66 4.08
N GLN A 2 9.53 -20.94 3.65
CA GLN A 2 9.05 -20.58 2.31
C GLN A 2 8.86 -19.05 2.27
N SER A 3 9.81 -18.34 1.63
CA SER A 3 9.62 -16.93 1.28
C SER A 3 8.49 -16.83 0.27
N SER A 4 7.67 -15.80 0.38
CA SER A 4 6.50 -15.63 -0.47
C SER A 4 6.35 -14.17 -0.86
N ALA A 5 6.07 -13.96 -2.15
CA ALA A 5 6.10 -12.66 -2.81
C ALA A 5 5.27 -11.62 -2.07
N TYR A 6 5.93 -10.49 -1.76
CA TYR A 6 5.39 -9.35 -1.02
C TYR A 6 5.05 -9.62 0.46
N GLY A 7 5.75 -10.56 1.11
CA GLY A 7 5.69 -10.78 2.56
C GLY A 7 4.40 -11.41 3.08
N ALA A 8 3.58 -12.01 2.21
CA ALA A 8 2.33 -12.69 2.58
C ALA A 8 2.49 -14.21 2.42
N SER A 9 2.03 -15.01 3.38
CA SER A 9 2.03 -16.49 3.28
C SER A 9 1.23 -17.00 2.07
N LEU A 10 1.50 -18.25 1.65
CA LEU A 10 0.69 -18.95 0.64
C LEU A 10 -0.77 -19.03 1.10
N ALA A 11 -1.71 -18.79 0.17
CA ALA A 11 -3.14 -18.78 0.47
C ALA A 11 -3.60 -20.16 1.00
N GLY A 12 -4.38 -20.18 2.10
CA GLY A 12 -4.96 -21.42 2.65
C GLY A 12 -5.12 -21.51 4.17
N GLY A 13 -4.65 -20.53 4.95
CA GLY A 13 -4.81 -20.50 6.42
C GLY A 13 -6.10 -19.82 6.90
N ALA A 14 -6.57 -20.17 8.10
CA ALA A 14 -7.64 -19.45 8.78
C ALA A 14 -7.22 -17.99 9.05
N PHE A 15 -8.16 -17.04 8.98
CA PHE A 15 -7.88 -15.62 9.24
C PHE A 15 -7.48 -15.42 10.71
N ASP A 16 -6.21 -15.07 10.94
CA ASP A 16 -5.70 -14.71 12.27
C ASP A 16 -5.83 -13.20 12.50
N VAL A 17 -6.92 -12.80 13.16
CA VAL A 17 -7.22 -11.41 13.54
C VAL A 17 -6.08 -10.81 14.38
N VAL A 18 -5.45 -11.59 15.26
CA VAL A 18 -4.43 -11.09 16.19
C VAL A 18 -3.14 -10.77 15.44
N HIS A 19 -2.76 -11.61 14.49
CA HIS A 19 -1.59 -11.34 13.64
C HIS A 19 -1.84 -10.16 12.70
N PHE A 20 -3.06 -10.03 12.16
CA PHE A 20 -3.47 -8.91 11.30
C PHE A 20 -3.39 -7.55 12.04
N VAL A 21 -3.90 -7.48 13.26
CA VAL A 21 -3.89 -6.24 14.07
C VAL A 21 -2.48 -5.87 14.53
N LYS A 22 -1.57 -6.84 14.67
CA LYS A 22 -0.17 -6.59 15.05
C LYS A 22 0.71 -6.13 13.89
N GLN A 23 0.23 -6.20 12.64
CA GLN A 23 1.01 -5.71 11.51
C GLN A 23 1.16 -4.18 11.60
N PRO A 24 2.40 -3.64 11.47
CA PRO A 24 2.65 -2.21 11.63
C PRO A 24 1.88 -1.37 10.60
N GLN A 25 1.71 -1.90 9.38
CA GLN A 25 0.91 -1.27 8.32
C GLN A 25 -0.56 -1.10 8.73
N THR A 26 -1.18 -2.15 9.29
CA THR A 26 -2.58 -2.12 9.77
C THR A 26 -2.76 -1.10 10.89
N ILE A 27 -1.82 -1.08 11.86
CA ILE A 27 -1.86 -0.11 12.98
C ILE A 27 -1.79 1.31 12.43
N LEU A 28 -0.88 1.59 11.51
CA LEU A 28 -0.76 2.90 10.89
C LEU A 28 -2.02 3.28 10.11
N ARG A 29 -2.67 2.34 9.39
CA ARG A 29 -3.95 2.61 8.72
C ARG A 29 -5.06 2.94 9.71
N CYS A 30 -5.15 2.24 10.84
CA CYS A 30 -6.10 2.58 11.91
C CYS A 30 -5.82 3.97 12.49
N LEU A 31 -4.56 4.35 12.66
CA LEU A 31 -4.18 5.69 13.12
C LEU A 31 -4.52 6.77 12.09
N SER A 32 -4.19 6.56 10.81
CA SER A 32 -4.57 7.48 9.73
C SER A 32 -6.08 7.62 9.61
N TRP A 33 -6.82 6.53 9.78
CA TRP A 33 -8.28 6.52 9.82
C TRP A 33 -8.81 7.36 10.99
N LEU A 34 -8.25 7.18 12.19
CA LEU A 34 -8.60 7.95 13.39
C LEU A 34 -8.28 9.45 13.24
N PHE A 35 -7.11 9.80 12.73
CA PHE A 35 -6.73 11.20 12.54
C PHE A 35 -7.62 11.89 11.49
N SER A 36 -8.00 11.16 10.44
CA SER A 36 -8.91 11.66 9.43
C SER A 36 -10.28 11.99 10.00
N ILE A 37 -10.87 11.08 10.79
CA ILE A 37 -12.18 11.32 11.42
C ILE A 37 -12.13 12.48 12.39
N VAL A 38 -11.07 12.59 13.20
CA VAL A 38 -10.92 13.73 14.10
C VAL A 38 -10.90 15.04 13.30
N VAL A 39 -10.10 15.13 12.24
CA VAL A 39 -10.01 16.37 11.44
C VAL A 39 -11.35 16.74 10.79
N PHE A 40 -11.97 15.88 10.00
CA PHE A 40 -13.19 16.27 9.28
C PHE A 40 -14.39 16.43 10.22
N ALA A 41 -14.49 15.60 11.27
CA ALA A 41 -15.61 15.69 12.20
C ALA A 41 -15.51 16.96 13.04
N THR A 42 -14.31 17.33 13.52
CA THR A 42 -14.12 18.58 14.27
C THR A 42 -14.38 19.79 13.38
N ILE A 43 -13.95 19.80 12.11
CA ILE A 43 -14.29 20.91 11.19
C ILE A 43 -15.81 20.96 10.94
N THR A 44 -16.48 19.82 10.80
CA THR A 44 -17.93 19.80 10.54
C THR A 44 -18.74 20.22 11.76
N ALA A 45 -18.30 19.86 12.97
CA ALA A 45 -19.00 20.15 14.21
C ALA A 45 -18.73 21.57 14.73
N GLU A 46 -17.47 22.01 14.70
CA GLU A 46 -17.01 23.24 15.37
C GLU A 46 -16.23 24.18 14.43
N GLY A 47 -16.03 23.78 13.17
CA GLY A 47 -15.26 24.57 12.20
C GLY A 47 -15.99 25.79 11.63
N TYR A 48 -17.28 25.95 11.90
CA TYR A 48 -18.08 27.09 11.44
C TYR A 48 -18.70 27.82 12.64
N ILE A 49 -18.34 29.09 12.82
CA ILE A 49 -18.81 29.92 13.92
C ILE A 49 -19.57 31.14 13.40
N ASN A 50 -20.61 31.54 14.13
CA ASN A 50 -21.33 32.78 13.87
C ASN A 50 -20.64 33.91 14.60
N GLN A 51 -20.08 34.88 13.88
CA GLN A 51 -19.59 36.09 14.51
C GLN A 51 -20.78 36.94 14.96
N THR A 52 -20.69 37.56 16.14
CA THR A 52 -21.80 38.28 16.80
C THR A 52 -22.42 39.41 15.97
N LYS A 53 -21.78 39.82 14.87
CA LYS A 53 -22.25 40.86 13.95
C LYS A 53 -22.71 40.33 12.58
N ASP A 54 -22.39 39.09 12.22
CA ASP A 54 -22.75 38.47 10.94
C ASP A 54 -23.79 37.37 11.15
N GLN A 55 -24.77 37.28 10.25
CA GLN A 55 -25.80 36.22 10.30
C GLN A 55 -25.29 34.88 9.75
N ASP A 56 -24.15 34.87 9.05
CA ASP A 56 -23.63 33.70 8.36
C ASP A 56 -22.48 33.04 9.14
N ALA A 57 -22.53 31.71 9.21
CA ALA A 57 -21.49 30.90 9.82
C ALA A 57 -20.23 30.90 8.94
N LYS A 58 -19.10 31.34 9.49
CA LYS A 58 -17.82 31.42 8.78
C LYS A 58 -16.82 30.41 9.34
N CYS A 59 -15.95 29.93 8.45
CA CYS A 59 -14.88 29.01 8.81
C CYS A 59 -13.96 29.63 9.89
N ILE A 60 -13.60 28.84 10.91
CA ILE A 60 -12.71 29.26 12.02
C ILE A 60 -11.30 29.67 11.55
N PHE A 61 -10.89 29.20 10.37
CA PHE A 61 -9.59 29.52 9.77
C PHE A 61 -9.67 30.78 8.92
N ASN A 62 -9.52 31.94 9.56
CA ASN A 62 -9.50 33.27 8.92
C ASN A 62 -10.70 33.51 7.98
N ALA A 63 -11.89 33.08 8.38
CA ALA A 63 -13.13 33.19 7.61
C ALA A 63 -13.05 32.64 6.16
N ASN A 64 -12.08 31.75 5.88
CA ASN A 64 -11.83 31.23 4.55
C ASN A 64 -12.51 29.87 4.38
N GLU A 65 -13.64 29.86 3.71
CA GLU A 65 -14.43 28.66 3.44
C GLU A 65 -13.65 27.58 2.69
N SER A 66 -12.71 27.97 1.82
CA SER A 66 -11.86 27.02 1.09
C SER A 66 -10.94 26.23 2.02
N ALA A 67 -10.52 26.81 3.15
CA ALA A 67 -9.66 26.12 4.12
C ALA A 67 -10.42 25.00 4.84
N CYS A 68 -11.60 25.30 5.39
CA CYS A 68 -12.46 24.30 6.02
C CYS A 68 -12.92 23.23 5.01
N SER A 69 -13.36 23.64 3.82
CA SER A 69 -13.80 22.72 2.76
C SER A 69 -12.68 21.79 2.30
N TYR A 70 -11.45 22.29 2.18
CA TYR A 70 -10.28 21.47 1.85
C TYR A 70 -9.99 20.43 2.95
N GLY A 71 -9.98 20.85 4.22
CA GLY A 71 -9.77 19.93 5.35
C GLY A 71 -10.83 18.84 5.46
N VAL A 72 -12.11 19.19 5.26
CA VAL A 72 -13.21 18.22 5.22
C VAL A 72 -13.06 17.27 4.04
N GLY A 73 -12.80 17.79 2.84
CA GLY A 73 -12.67 16.98 1.62
C GLY A 73 -11.55 15.95 1.73
N ILE A 74 -10.35 16.38 2.10
CA ILE A 74 -9.20 15.48 2.31
C ILE A 74 -9.48 14.48 3.44
N GLY A 75 -10.10 14.92 4.54
CA GLY A 75 -10.42 14.05 5.67
C GLY A 75 -11.47 12.97 5.34
N VAL A 76 -12.55 13.31 4.63
CA VAL A 76 -13.57 12.32 4.26
C VAL A 76 -13.02 11.30 3.26
N LEU A 77 -12.25 11.77 2.27
CA LEU A 77 -11.65 10.87 1.27
C LEU A 77 -10.57 9.97 1.90
N ALA A 78 -9.74 10.46 2.82
CA ALA A 78 -8.79 9.60 3.53
C ALA A 78 -9.50 8.55 4.39
N PHE A 79 -10.59 8.93 5.07
CA PHE A 79 -11.36 8.02 5.90
C PHE A 79 -11.90 6.85 5.08
N MET A 80 -12.54 7.15 3.94
CA MET A 80 -13.06 6.14 3.01
C MET A 80 -11.94 5.28 2.44
N ALA A 81 -10.84 5.90 2.01
CA ALA A 81 -9.69 5.18 1.49
C ALA A 81 -9.12 4.21 2.53
N CYS A 82 -8.93 4.64 3.78
CA CYS A 82 -8.43 3.77 4.85
C CYS A 82 -9.32 2.54 5.06
N VAL A 83 -10.65 2.69 5.02
CA VAL A 83 -11.58 1.56 5.13
C VAL A 83 -11.39 0.57 3.97
N ILE A 84 -11.34 1.06 2.73
CA ILE A 84 -11.12 0.21 1.54
C ILE A 84 -9.79 -0.52 1.65
N PHE A 85 -8.74 0.21 2.01
CA PHE A 85 -7.39 -0.31 2.14
C PHE A 85 -7.29 -1.36 3.27
N LEU A 86 -7.91 -1.14 4.44
CA LEU A 86 -8.00 -2.14 5.50
C LEU A 86 -8.68 -3.43 5.04
N ILE A 87 -9.74 -3.31 4.23
CA ILE A 87 -10.42 -4.47 3.63
C ILE A 87 -9.46 -5.20 2.67
N VAL A 88 -8.77 -4.46 1.81
CA VAL A 88 -7.79 -5.03 0.87
C VAL A 88 -6.66 -5.74 1.61
N ASP A 89 -6.15 -5.19 2.71
CA ASP A 89 -5.13 -5.86 3.53
C ASP A 89 -5.64 -7.16 4.16
N ALA A 90 -6.90 -7.19 4.58
CA ALA A 90 -7.50 -8.40 5.16
C ALA A 90 -7.62 -9.52 4.12
N TYR A 91 -7.90 -9.18 2.86
CA TYR A 91 -7.96 -10.15 1.75
C TYR A 91 -6.60 -10.44 1.10
N PHE A 92 -5.59 -9.59 1.32
CA PHE A 92 -4.28 -9.72 0.67
C PHE A 92 -3.63 -11.12 0.82
N PRO A 93 -3.69 -11.80 1.99
CA PRO A 93 -3.14 -13.16 2.13
C PRO A 93 -3.84 -14.21 1.28
N GLN A 94 -5.10 -13.98 0.89
CA GLN A 94 -5.90 -14.92 0.09
C GLN A 94 -5.60 -14.83 -1.41
N ILE A 95 -4.97 -13.74 -1.86
CA ILE A 95 -4.62 -13.53 -3.27
C ILE A 95 -3.43 -14.41 -3.62
N SER A 96 -3.58 -15.36 -4.55
CA SER A 96 -2.47 -16.19 -5.03
C SER A 96 -1.70 -15.56 -6.21
N ASN A 97 -2.31 -14.61 -6.91
CA ASN A 97 -1.74 -14.00 -8.11
C ASN A 97 -0.69 -12.91 -7.78
N ALA A 98 0.56 -13.21 -8.10
CA ALA A 98 1.71 -12.31 -8.03
C ALA A 98 1.47 -10.93 -8.68
N LYS A 99 0.83 -10.90 -9.85
CA LYS A 99 0.58 -9.67 -10.60
C LYS A 99 -0.43 -8.78 -9.89
N GLU A 100 -1.47 -9.37 -9.32
CA GLU A 100 -2.48 -8.64 -8.53
C GLU A 100 -1.88 -8.08 -7.25
N ARG A 101 -1.09 -8.88 -6.52
CA ARG A 101 -0.34 -8.41 -5.33
C ARG A 101 0.54 -7.20 -5.68
N LYS A 102 1.27 -7.24 -6.80
CA LYS A 102 2.10 -6.11 -7.27
C LYS A 102 1.28 -4.84 -7.50
N VAL A 103 0.14 -4.95 -8.19
CA VAL A 103 -0.72 -3.79 -8.50
C VAL A 103 -1.30 -3.20 -7.22
N ILE A 104 -1.72 -4.04 -6.27
CA ILE A 104 -2.23 -3.59 -4.98
C ILE A 104 -1.15 -2.85 -4.18
N VAL A 105 0.05 -3.43 -4.05
CA VAL A 105 1.17 -2.81 -3.33
C VAL A 105 1.61 -1.49 -3.98
N LEU A 106 1.65 -1.44 -5.32
CA LEU A 106 1.97 -0.22 -6.05
C LEU A 106 0.89 0.85 -5.89
N GLY A 107 -0.39 0.45 -5.92
CA GLY A 107 -1.53 1.34 -5.69
C GLY A 107 -1.49 1.95 -4.30
N ASP A 108 -1.26 1.13 -3.27
CA ASP A 108 -1.09 1.58 -1.88
C ASP A 108 0.09 2.56 -1.76
N LEU A 109 1.22 2.23 -2.36
CA LEU A 109 2.40 3.08 -2.38
C LEU A 109 2.12 4.47 -2.97
N VAL A 110 1.53 4.52 -4.17
CA VAL A 110 1.22 5.79 -4.85
C VAL A 110 0.18 6.56 -4.06
N PHE A 111 -0.89 5.89 -3.63
CA PHE A 111 -1.96 6.53 -2.88
C PHE A 111 -1.44 7.14 -1.57
N SER A 112 -0.68 6.38 -0.79
CA SER A 112 -0.13 6.85 0.48
C SER A 112 0.85 8.01 0.31
N GLY A 113 1.70 7.98 -0.72
CA GLY A 113 2.59 9.10 -1.05
C GLY A 113 1.84 10.38 -1.45
N VAL A 114 0.83 10.26 -2.32
CA VAL A 114 -0.02 11.40 -2.71
C VAL A 114 -0.76 11.95 -1.48
N TRP A 115 -1.30 11.07 -0.64
CA TRP A 115 -2.07 11.49 0.52
C TRP A 115 -1.23 12.18 1.59
N ALA A 116 0.01 11.70 1.81
CA ALA A 116 0.97 12.39 2.68
C ALA A 116 1.22 13.84 2.20
N PHE A 117 1.38 14.03 0.88
CA PHE A 117 1.58 15.35 0.29
C PHE A 117 0.33 16.25 0.43
N LEU A 118 -0.86 15.70 0.20
CA LEU A 118 -2.11 16.46 0.36
C LEU A 118 -2.37 16.87 1.82
N TRP A 119 -2.04 16.00 2.79
CA TRP A 119 -2.06 16.34 4.21
C TRP A 119 -1.03 17.40 4.58
N PHE A 120 0.16 17.38 3.95
CA PHE A 120 1.15 18.43 4.13
C PHE A 120 0.63 19.79 3.66
N ILE A 121 0.02 19.84 2.47
CA ILE A 121 -0.64 21.06 1.99
C ILE A 121 -1.77 21.49 2.95
N CYS A 122 -2.56 20.53 3.44
CA CYS A 122 -3.64 20.78 4.42
C CYS A 122 -3.11 21.49 5.65
N PHE A 123 -2.08 20.89 6.27
CA PHE A 123 -1.43 21.45 7.44
C PHE A 123 -0.89 22.86 7.17
N CYS A 124 -0.18 23.07 6.06
CA CYS A 124 0.37 24.38 5.72
C CYS A 124 -0.72 25.43 5.54
N VAL A 125 -1.80 25.11 4.83
CA VAL A 125 -2.94 26.02 4.63
C VAL A 125 -3.63 26.32 5.94
N LEU A 126 -3.99 25.30 6.72
CA LEU A 126 -4.70 25.48 7.98
C LEU A 126 -3.86 26.24 9.01
N ALA A 127 -2.57 25.95 9.14
CA ALA A 127 -1.68 26.67 10.05
C ALA A 127 -1.49 28.14 9.65
N ASN A 128 -1.32 28.43 8.35
CA ASN A 128 -1.19 29.80 7.85
C ASN A 128 -2.48 30.61 7.96
N GLN A 129 -3.64 29.95 7.83
CA GLN A 129 -4.92 30.62 8.05
C GLN A 129 -5.17 30.81 9.54
N TRP A 130 -4.81 29.84 10.38
CA TRP A 130 -4.90 29.95 11.83
C TRP A 130 -4.08 31.12 12.38
N SER A 131 -2.86 31.35 11.86
CA SER A 131 -2.02 32.48 12.30
C SER A 131 -2.56 33.86 11.93
N LYS A 132 -3.58 33.92 11.07
CA LYS A 132 -4.26 35.17 10.66
C LYS A 132 -5.66 35.29 11.26
N THR A 133 -6.11 34.28 12.01
CA THR A 133 -7.41 34.29 12.69
C THR A 133 -7.37 35.34 13.81
N PRO A 134 -8.41 36.19 13.94
CA PRO A 134 -8.47 37.18 15.01
C PRO A 134 -8.69 36.55 16.39
N ASP A 135 -8.17 37.17 17.44
CA ASP A 135 -8.25 36.69 18.84
C ASP A 135 -9.68 36.38 19.30
N SER A 136 -10.68 37.13 18.80
CA SER A 136 -12.09 36.91 19.14
C SER A 136 -12.63 35.54 18.69
N THR A 137 -12.03 34.93 17.68
CA THR A 137 -12.33 33.57 17.23
C THR A 137 -11.51 32.54 18.03
N GLU A 138 -10.32 32.89 18.48
CA GLU A 138 -9.47 32.02 19.30
C GLU A 138 -10.09 31.72 20.66
N ASP A 139 -10.72 32.72 21.31
CA ASP A 139 -11.39 32.54 22.60
C ASP A 139 -12.56 31.55 22.57
N VAL A 140 -13.17 31.34 21.40
CA VAL A 140 -14.37 30.50 21.24
C VAL A 140 -14.05 29.13 20.67
N ALA A 141 -13.12 29.04 19.72
CA ALA A 141 -12.84 27.81 18.95
C ALA A 141 -11.34 27.44 18.88
N GLY A 142 -10.52 28.00 19.76
CA GLY A 142 -9.07 27.77 19.78
C GLY A 142 -8.69 26.30 19.93
N ASP A 143 -9.35 25.57 20.82
CA ASP A 143 -9.06 24.15 21.05
C ASP A 143 -9.39 23.29 19.83
N ALA A 144 -10.53 23.53 19.20
CA ALA A 144 -10.94 22.87 17.96
C ALA A 144 -9.94 23.11 16.84
N ALA A 145 -9.57 24.38 16.60
CA ALA A 145 -8.62 24.75 15.55
C ALA A 145 -7.25 24.10 15.76
N ARG A 146 -6.73 24.15 17.00
CA ARG A 146 -5.45 23.55 17.38
C ARG A 146 -5.47 22.04 17.23
N ALA A 147 -6.58 21.38 17.59
CA ALA A 147 -6.76 19.95 17.36
C ALA A 147 -6.70 19.64 15.86
N ILE A 148 -7.49 20.32 15.03
CA ILE A 148 -7.53 20.14 13.58
C ILE A 148 -6.11 20.28 12.97
N VAL A 149 -5.38 21.34 13.32
CA VAL A 149 -4.01 21.57 12.82
C VAL A 149 -3.05 20.47 13.27
N THR A 150 -3.11 20.08 14.54
CA THR A 150 -2.22 19.06 15.12
C THR A 150 -2.46 17.67 14.53
N PHE A 151 -3.72 17.25 14.43
CA PHE A 151 -4.07 15.96 13.85
C PHE A 151 -3.80 15.92 12.34
N SER A 152 -3.91 17.06 11.64
CA SER A 152 -3.45 17.18 10.25
C SER A 152 -1.94 16.92 10.13
N PHE A 153 -1.14 17.48 11.04
CA PHE A 153 0.31 17.24 11.09
C PHE A 153 0.64 15.76 11.36
N PHE A 154 -0.01 15.14 12.34
CA PHE A 154 0.20 13.72 12.63
C PHE A 154 -0.23 12.82 11.46
N SER A 155 -1.26 13.22 10.73
CA SER A 155 -1.68 12.52 9.52
C SER A 155 -0.54 12.43 8.49
N ILE A 156 0.22 13.51 8.27
CA ILE A 156 1.41 13.52 7.38
C ILE A 156 2.38 12.41 7.76
N ILE A 157 2.70 12.31 9.05
CA ILE A 157 3.65 11.32 9.56
C ILE A 157 3.12 9.91 9.31
N THR A 158 1.84 9.65 9.63
CA THR A 158 1.26 8.31 9.44
C THR A 158 1.19 7.89 7.97
N TRP A 159 0.78 8.78 7.07
CA TRP A 159 0.76 8.51 5.62
C TRP A 159 2.17 8.36 5.04
N GLY A 160 3.14 9.13 5.55
CA GLY A 160 4.55 8.98 5.19
C GLY A 160 5.12 7.63 5.61
N LEU A 161 4.79 7.15 6.81
CA LEU A 161 5.18 5.82 7.28
C LEU A 161 4.48 4.70 6.49
N LEU A 162 3.20 4.87 6.15
CA LEU A 162 2.50 3.93 5.26
C LEU A 162 3.18 3.83 3.90
N CYS A 163 3.56 4.96 3.30
CA CYS A 163 4.31 5.00 2.05
C CYS A 163 5.67 4.30 2.19
N PHE A 164 6.40 4.54 3.29
CA PHE A 164 7.67 3.86 3.56
C PHE A 164 7.51 2.33 3.65
N PHE A 165 6.53 1.84 4.43
CA PHE A 165 6.29 0.40 4.55
C PHE A 165 5.81 -0.22 3.22
N ALA A 166 4.99 0.51 2.45
CA ALA A 166 4.58 0.08 1.11
C ALA A 166 5.79 0.01 0.15
N LEU A 167 6.75 0.94 0.23
CA LEU A 167 8.01 0.88 -0.52
C LEU A 167 8.83 -0.34 -0.14
N GLU A 168 8.97 -0.63 1.15
CA GLU A 168 9.72 -1.77 1.65
C GLU A 168 9.10 -3.08 1.15
N ARG A 169 7.77 -3.21 1.26
CA ARG A 169 7.02 -4.35 0.75
C ARG A 169 7.13 -4.50 -0.77
N TYR A 170 7.08 -3.39 -1.51
CA TYR A 170 7.27 -3.39 -2.95
C TYR A 170 8.66 -3.93 -3.31
N ARG A 171 9.72 -3.44 -2.65
CA ARG A 171 11.10 -3.89 -2.85
C ARG A 171 11.28 -5.37 -2.53
N GLN A 172 10.73 -5.84 -1.41
CA GLN A 172 10.76 -7.25 -1.04
C GLN A 172 10.16 -8.13 -2.14
N GLY A 173 8.98 -7.77 -2.68
CA GLY A 173 8.37 -8.53 -3.76
C GLY A 173 9.15 -8.46 -5.08
N VAL A 174 9.74 -7.32 -5.44
CA VAL A 174 10.59 -7.23 -6.66
C VAL A 174 11.83 -8.12 -6.56
N ASN A 175 12.52 -8.09 -5.42
CA ASN A 175 13.74 -8.88 -5.20
C ASN A 175 13.47 -10.39 -5.30
N GLU A 176 12.32 -10.86 -4.82
CA GLU A 176 11.94 -12.27 -4.92
C GLU A 176 11.69 -12.73 -6.37
N PHE A 177 11.07 -11.90 -7.22
CA PHE A 177 10.91 -12.23 -8.65
C PHE A 177 12.24 -12.28 -9.39
N GLU A 178 13.21 -11.41 -9.05
CA GLU A 178 14.54 -11.46 -9.65
C GLU A 178 15.31 -12.72 -9.27
N GLN A 179 15.11 -13.23 -8.05
CA GLN A 179 15.69 -14.49 -7.60
C GLN A 179 15.05 -15.71 -8.28
N GLU A 180 13.73 -15.71 -8.49
CA GLU A 180 13.01 -16.81 -9.15
C GLU A 180 13.23 -16.84 -10.68
N TYR A 181 13.48 -15.68 -11.30
CA TYR A 181 13.83 -15.57 -12.73
C TYR A 181 15.31 -15.88 -13.02
N ARG A 182 16.16 -15.99 -12.00
CA ARG A 182 17.57 -16.33 -12.20
C ARG A 182 17.67 -17.81 -12.58
N ASP A 183 17.98 -18.07 -13.85
CA ASP A 183 18.21 -19.42 -14.36
C ASP A 183 19.30 -20.14 -13.51
N PRO A 184 18.98 -21.26 -12.83
CA PRO A 184 19.96 -21.99 -12.04
C PRO A 184 21.17 -22.47 -12.87
N ALA A 185 21.08 -22.50 -14.20
CA ALA A 185 22.21 -22.81 -15.08
C ALA A 185 23.33 -21.75 -15.03
N ASN A 186 23.06 -20.53 -14.57
CA ASN A 186 24.04 -19.45 -14.51
C ASN A 186 24.59 -19.20 -13.09
N ASP A 187 24.18 -20.02 -12.12
CA ASP A 187 24.63 -19.93 -10.73
C ASP A 187 25.87 -20.81 -10.51
N GLN A 188 27.06 -20.22 -10.73
CA GLN A 188 28.38 -20.87 -10.53
C GLN A 188 28.65 -21.28 -9.06
N SER A 189 27.72 -21.03 -8.14
CA SER A 189 27.85 -21.34 -6.72
C SER A 189 27.16 -22.65 -6.30
N THR A 190 26.46 -23.33 -7.21
CA THR A 190 25.82 -24.62 -6.91
C THR A 190 26.83 -25.78 -7.01
N PRO A 191 27.11 -26.52 -5.91
CA PRO A 191 27.92 -27.73 -5.96
C PRO A 191 27.07 -28.88 -6.49
N TYR A 192 26.73 -28.85 -7.79
CA TYR A 192 26.29 -30.09 -8.43
C TYR A 192 27.48 -31.04 -8.50
N PRO A 193 27.32 -32.32 -8.10
CA PRO A 193 28.40 -33.29 -8.27
C PRO A 193 28.74 -33.37 -9.76
N PRO A 194 30.03 -33.29 -10.15
CA PRO A 194 30.41 -33.37 -11.55
C PRO A 194 29.94 -34.71 -12.13
N SER A 195 29.22 -34.63 -13.24
CA SER A 195 28.80 -35.80 -14.02
C SER A 195 30.03 -36.66 -14.37
N PRO A 196 30.00 -38.00 -14.21
CA PRO A 196 31.18 -38.85 -14.42
C PRO A 196 31.67 -38.95 -15.87
N TYR A 197 30.95 -38.38 -16.83
CA TYR A 197 31.29 -38.49 -18.25
C TYR A 197 31.75 -37.14 -18.80
N ALA A 198 33.04 -36.88 -18.60
CA ALA A 198 33.74 -35.91 -19.42
C ALA A 198 34.05 -36.53 -20.80
N SER A 199 33.73 -35.75 -21.83
CA SER A 199 34.22 -35.80 -23.21
C SER A 199 33.43 -36.58 -24.27
N SER A 200 33.19 -35.84 -25.36
CA SER A 200 32.83 -36.21 -26.74
C SER A 200 31.36 -36.49 -27.08
N GLY A 201 30.69 -35.48 -27.63
CA GLY A 201 29.42 -35.62 -28.36
C GLY A 201 28.96 -34.29 -29.00
N PRO A 202 28.52 -34.24 -30.28
CA PRO A 202 28.28 -33.00 -31.00
C PRO A 202 26.95 -32.31 -30.62
N THR A 203 26.88 -31.04 -30.98
CA THR A 203 25.75 -30.12 -30.89
C THR A 203 24.41 -30.72 -31.33
N GLY A 204 23.41 -30.67 -30.46
CA GLY A 204 22.00 -30.84 -30.83
C GLY A 204 21.20 -31.66 -29.81
N TYR A 205 20.02 -31.14 -29.44
CA TYR A 205 18.97 -31.78 -28.64
C TYR A 205 19.16 -31.76 -27.12
N GLN A 206 18.82 -30.62 -26.52
CA GLN A 206 18.46 -30.55 -25.11
C GLN A 206 17.07 -31.20 -24.94
N GLN A 207 17.04 -32.45 -24.46
CA GLN A 207 15.80 -33.18 -24.22
C GLN A 207 15.29 -32.93 -22.79
N SER A 208 14.01 -32.56 -22.66
CA SER A 208 13.32 -32.30 -21.38
C SER A 208 13.02 -33.61 -20.62
N PRO A 209 12.92 -33.60 -19.27
CA PRO A 209 12.90 -34.80 -18.44
C PRO A 209 11.49 -35.41 -18.29
N PHE A 210 10.67 -35.38 -19.34
CA PHE A 210 9.37 -36.06 -19.33
C PHE A 210 9.46 -37.33 -20.16
N SER A 211 9.57 -38.48 -19.49
CA SER A 211 9.40 -39.79 -20.10
C SER A 211 7.94 -39.97 -20.50
N ASN A 212 7.59 -39.65 -21.75
CA ASN A 212 6.41 -40.20 -22.39
C ASN A 212 6.79 -41.54 -23.00
N ASN A 213 6.39 -42.64 -22.36
CA ASN A 213 6.32 -43.94 -23.02
C ASN A 213 5.20 -43.86 -24.07
N GLN A 214 5.55 -43.51 -25.30
CA GLN A 214 4.72 -43.77 -26.48
C GLN A 214 5.48 -44.73 -27.40
N GLU A 215 4.76 -45.77 -27.80
CA GLU A 215 5.18 -46.90 -28.61
C GLU A 215 5.93 -46.49 -29.90
N GLN A 216 6.86 -47.37 -30.28
CA GLN A 216 7.72 -47.31 -31.47
C GLN A 216 6.98 -46.85 -32.74
N PRO A 217 7.54 -45.93 -33.54
CA PRO A 217 7.10 -45.75 -34.92
C PRO A 217 7.68 -46.87 -35.78
N GLY A 218 6.79 -47.74 -36.30
CA GLY A 218 7.15 -48.86 -37.16
C GLY A 218 7.78 -48.40 -38.49
N GLU A 219 8.81 -49.12 -38.91
CA GLU A 219 9.39 -49.08 -40.26
C GLU A 219 8.34 -49.49 -41.30
N TYR A 220 8.21 -48.72 -42.38
CA TYR A 220 7.33 -49.04 -43.50
C TYR A 220 7.99 -50.08 -44.42
N GLN A 221 7.37 -51.25 -44.58
CA GLN A 221 7.80 -52.29 -45.52
C GLN A 221 6.85 -52.33 -46.74
N PRO A 222 7.34 -52.16 -47.98
CA PRO A 222 6.49 -52.22 -49.17
C PRO A 222 6.12 -53.67 -49.57
N PRO A 223 4.98 -53.89 -50.26
CA PRO A 223 4.50 -55.23 -50.60
C PRO A 223 5.32 -55.87 -51.73
N ALA A 224 5.57 -57.17 -51.60
CA ALA A 224 6.05 -58.01 -52.70
C ALA A 224 4.86 -58.36 -53.61
N TYR A 225 5.10 -58.30 -54.93
CA TYR A 225 4.14 -58.49 -56.03
C TYR A 225 3.20 -59.68 -55.86
#